data_AF-A0A9N8HDU2-F1
#
_entry.id   AF-A0A9N8HDU2-F1
#
_cell.length_a   1.000
_cell.length_b   1.000
_cell.length_c   1.000
_cell.angle_alpha   90.00
_cell.angle_beta   90.00
_cell.angle_gamma   90.00
#
_symmetry.space_group_name_H-M   'P 1'
#
loop_
_entity.id
_entity.type
_entity.pdbx_description
1 polymer ?
#
loop_
_entity_poly.entity_id
_entity_poly.type
_entity_poly.pdbx_seq_one_letter_code
_entity_poly.pdbx_strand_id
1 'polypeptide(L)'
;MDCGSWAFDERGPIFHFPKFAESKRDTPVESHFPSDVVKAVLEYVHLGDSDLLKVELDGKGSAWDNASANLHLEIQRVVQLSAAALYYDLPGLGRRAHSCVLRQLRQTPSLSFSILEACQAEGPDALDGMKSMALSAIESMDGIASLDPALVGLLSFETLQQIVAHKGTGIDDAMRFEIIRLWSVSGEERNSSASKLVEQHVRLEMLDPEMLSTSVESSGLATSSQLAKAFKSLALAAKKTYGVDFKKARLDQNRDSWKATSTRISLEGLDTGIGYVLSVPPMTTRNKIHKWTIKIEEAGEDSVLWLGVMTCGFESVSLNSYLAGHEFAHGLTSDKEMWSLGSSQRLFSTTRDCFKAGDMIDVELDLTERPHVGKFDLCFSRGSERILSIANSLRLLENNSMLPAVSVSKGSYATFRLISYNCNA
;
A
#
# COMPACT_ATOMS: atom_id res chain seq x y z
N MET A 1 58.51 20.72 -47.23
CA MET A 1 58.93 19.33 -47.06
C MET A 1 58.14 18.78 -45.89
N ASP A 2 57.28 17.82 -46.23
CA ASP A 2 56.59 16.83 -45.41
C ASP A 2 55.78 17.25 -44.18
N CYS A 3 54.50 17.56 -44.42
CA CYS A 3 53.42 17.16 -43.51
C CYS A 3 52.69 15.97 -44.16
N GLY A 4 52.84 14.79 -43.57
CA GLY A 4 52.25 13.54 -44.05
C GLY A 4 50.72 13.62 -44.11
N SER A 5 50.19 13.42 -45.32
CA SER A 5 48.77 13.18 -45.56
C SER A 5 48.41 11.76 -45.13
N TRP A 6 47.53 11.62 -44.15
CA TRP A 6 46.84 10.38 -43.87
C TRP A 6 45.56 10.36 -44.71
N ALA A 7 45.57 9.56 -45.78
CA ALA A 7 44.37 9.20 -46.51
C ALA A 7 43.72 8.01 -45.79
N PHE A 8 42.54 8.22 -45.22
CA PHE A 8 41.64 7.13 -44.85
C PHE A 8 40.66 6.93 -46.00
N ASP A 9 40.77 5.77 -46.63
CA ASP A 9 39.91 5.31 -47.70
C ASP A 9 38.71 4.51 -47.14
N GLU A 10 37.66 4.59 -47.93
CA GLU A 10 36.25 4.24 -47.84
C GLU A 10 35.85 2.93 -47.12
N ARG A 11 34.91 3.06 -46.15
CA ARG A 11 33.68 2.23 -46.02
C ARG A 11 32.79 2.72 -44.86
N GLY A 12 32.21 3.90 -45.05
CA GLY A 12 31.14 4.46 -44.23
C GLY A 12 30.76 5.82 -44.80
N PRO A 13 29.51 6.29 -44.69
CA PRO A 13 29.16 7.62 -45.14
C PRO A 13 30.06 8.62 -44.42
N ILE A 14 30.97 9.26 -45.17
CA ILE A 14 31.82 10.34 -44.67
C ILE A 14 30.86 11.48 -44.34
N PHE A 15 30.47 11.59 -43.08
CA PHE A 15 29.89 12.81 -42.59
C PHE A 15 30.98 13.88 -42.75
N HIS A 16 30.81 14.78 -43.72
CA HIS A 16 31.59 16.00 -43.78
C HIS A 16 31.26 16.79 -42.51
N PHE A 17 32.03 16.56 -41.45
CA PHE A 17 31.99 17.42 -40.28
C PHE A 17 32.39 18.82 -40.76
N PRO A 18 31.59 19.86 -40.49
CA PRO A 18 32.10 21.21 -40.63
C PRO A 18 33.36 21.28 -39.78
N LYS A 19 34.49 21.64 -40.39
CA LYS A 19 35.72 21.93 -39.63
C LYS A 19 35.32 22.93 -38.57
N PHE A 20 35.37 22.54 -37.30
CA PHE A 20 35.19 23.47 -36.19
C PHE A 20 36.19 24.60 -36.44
N ALA A 21 35.68 25.80 -36.70
CA ALA A 21 36.53 26.96 -36.84
C ALA A 21 37.17 27.17 -35.47
N GLU A 22 38.47 26.93 -35.37
CA GLU A 22 39.21 27.30 -34.17
C GLU A 22 38.88 28.75 -33.85
N SER A 23 38.34 28.98 -32.66
CA SER A 23 38.02 30.33 -32.20
C SER A 23 39.31 31.14 -32.25
N LYS A 24 39.38 32.13 -33.14
CA LYS A 24 40.47 33.13 -33.15
C LYS A 24 40.43 34.05 -31.93
N ARG A 25 39.46 33.86 -31.03
CA ARG A 25 39.33 34.62 -29.79
C ARG A 25 39.85 33.77 -28.64
N ASP A 26 40.81 34.29 -27.91
CA ASP A 26 41.31 33.77 -26.62
C ASP A 26 40.26 33.83 -25.49
N THR A 27 38.99 34.07 -25.82
CA THR A 27 37.91 34.13 -24.84
C THR A 27 37.40 32.70 -24.63
N PRO A 28 37.55 32.13 -23.42
CA PRO A 28 37.01 30.80 -23.14
C PRO A 28 35.49 30.82 -23.34
N VAL A 29 34.99 29.86 -24.10
CA VAL A 29 33.55 29.64 -24.21
C VAL A 29 33.11 28.94 -22.93
N GLU A 30 32.36 29.63 -22.08
CA GLU A 30 31.78 29.01 -20.90
C GLU A 30 30.66 28.05 -21.33
N SER A 31 30.87 26.75 -21.09
CA SER A 31 29.85 25.74 -21.22
C SER A 31 29.15 25.58 -19.87
N HIS A 32 27.83 25.69 -19.87
CA HIS A 32 27.01 25.40 -18.68
C HIS A 32 26.80 23.89 -18.49
N PHE A 33 27.17 23.05 -19.47
CA PHE A 33 27.08 21.60 -19.37
C PHE A 33 28.20 21.01 -18.49
N PRO A 34 27.91 19.93 -17.74
CA PRO A 34 28.91 19.16 -17.01
C PRO A 34 30.08 18.68 -17.88
N SER A 35 31.28 18.53 -17.28
CA SER A 35 32.51 18.21 -18.02
C SER A 35 32.48 16.85 -18.70
N ASP A 36 31.78 15.87 -18.12
CA ASP A 36 31.54 14.55 -18.71
C ASP A 36 30.61 14.61 -19.93
N VAL A 37 29.57 15.45 -19.90
CA VAL A 37 28.69 15.71 -21.06
C VAL A 37 29.46 16.40 -22.19
N VAL A 38 30.29 17.41 -21.87
CA VAL A 38 31.15 18.07 -22.86
C VAL A 38 32.16 17.07 -23.46
N LYS A 39 32.77 16.22 -22.64
CA LYS A 39 33.65 15.14 -23.11
C LYS A 39 32.92 14.21 -24.07
N ALA A 40 31.69 13.80 -23.75
CA ALA A 40 30.87 12.95 -24.60
C ALA A 40 30.54 13.60 -25.96
N VAL A 41 30.29 14.91 -25.98
CA VAL A 41 30.11 15.67 -27.24
C VAL A 41 31.40 15.63 -28.07
N LEU A 42 32.57 15.88 -27.46
CA LEU A 42 33.85 15.85 -28.15
C LEU A 42 34.20 14.44 -28.68
N GLU A 43 33.96 13.40 -27.89
CA GLU A 43 34.10 12.00 -28.32
C GLU A 43 33.23 11.73 -29.54
N TYR A 44 31.97 12.16 -29.54
CA TYR A 44 31.08 11.98 -30.68
C TYR A 44 31.57 12.70 -31.93
N VAL A 45 32.08 13.92 -31.80
CA VAL A 45 32.65 14.67 -32.94
C VAL A 45 33.89 13.97 -33.51
N HIS A 46 34.75 13.41 -32.66
CA HIS A 46 35.99 12.77 -33.10
C HIS A 46 35.81 11.33 -33.60
N LEU A 47 34.94 10.56 -32.96
CA LEU A 47 34.82 9.12 -33.15
C LEU A 47 33.51 8.71 -33.84
N GLY A 48 32.55 9.64 -33.96
CA GLY A 48 31.20 9.32 -34.42
C GLY A 48 30.39 8.50 -33.41
N ASP A 49 30.87 8.40 -32.16
CA ASP A 49 30.23 7.68 -31.05
C ASP A 49 30.67 8.25 -29.69
N SER A 50 29.91 7.96 -28.63
CA SER A 50 30.24 8.40 -27.26
C SER A 50 30.00 7.29 -26.25
N ASP A 51 30.90 7.17 -25.27
CA ASP A 51 30.77 6.17 -24.20
C ASP A 51 29.51 6.40 -23.33
N LEU A 52 29.04 7.65 -23.24
CA LEU A 52 27.81 8.00 -22.51
C LEU A 52 26.55 7.41 -23.17
N LEU A 53 26.61 7.05 -24.45
CA LEU A 53 25.52 6.38 -25.17
C LEU A 53 25.59 4.85 -25.07
N LYS A 54 26.71 4.30 -24.58
CA LYS A 54 26.93 2.86 -24.38
C LYS A 54 26.41 2.39 -23.02
N VAL A 55 25.49 3.13 -22.41
CA VAL A 55 24.72 2.68 -21.25
C VAL A 55 23.86 1.49 -21.70
N GLU A 56 24.49 0.31 -21.73
CA GLU A 56 23.85 -0.96 -21.93
C GLU A 56 23.30 -1.40 -20.59
N LEU A 57 21.97 -1.45 -20.49
CA LEU A 57 21.32 -2.33 -19.53
C LEU A 57 21.62 -3.75 -19.96
N ASP A 58 22.83 -4.22 -19.68
CA ASP A 58 23.13 -5.63 -19.71
C ASP A 58 22.23 -6.26 -18.64
N GLY A 59 21.07 -6.78 -19.06
CA GLY A 59 20.09 -7.48 -18.23
C GLY A 59 20.61 -8.79 -17.62
N LYS A 60 21.93 -8.93 -17.46
CA LYS A 60 22.67 -10.05 -16.89
C LYS A 60 23.34 -9.60 -15.59
N GLY A 61 22.56 -9.30 -14.56
CA GLY A 61 23.12 -8.97 -13.25
C GLY A 61 22.06 -8.86 -12.17
N SER A 62 22.00 -9.85 -11.29
CA SER A 62 21.06 -10.05 -10.18
C SER A 62 21.27 -9.07 -8.99
N ALA A 63 21.48 -7.78 -9.26
CA ALA A 63 21.72 -6.77 -8.23
C ALA A 63 20.80 -5.54 -8.44
N TRP A 64 19.49 -5.76 -8.40
CA TRP A 64 18.48 -4.74 -8.71
C TRP A 64 18.40 -3.64 -7.64
N ASP A 65 18.74 -3.95 -6.38
CA ASP A 65 18.49 -3.02 -5.26
C ASP A 65 19.40 -1.79 -5.24
N ASN A 66 20.59 -1.84 -5.87
CA ASN A 66 21.47 -0.67 -6.03
C ASN A 66 21.51 -0.13 -7.47
N ALA A 67 20.85 -0.80 -8.42
CA ALA A 67 20.89 -0.42 -9.83
C ALA A 67 20.04 0.83 -10.14
N SER A 68 18.87 0.97 -9.49
CA SER A 68 17.96 2.10 -9.75
C SER A 68 18.58 3.47 -9.40
N ALA A 69 19.40 3.53 -8.35
CA ALA A 69 20.06 4.75 -7.91
C ALA A 69 21.16 5.24 -8.88
N ASN A 70 21.86 4.36 -9.58
CA ASN A 70 22.85 4.79 -10.57
C ASN A 70 22.21 5.05 -11.94
N LEU A 71 21.19 4.25 -12.29
CA LEU A 71 20.52 4.33 -13.58
C LEU A 71 19.82 5.67 -13.80
N HIS A 72 19.24 6.28 -12.75
CA HIS A 72 18.64 7.61 -12.91
C HIS A 72 19.68 8.72 -13.14
N LEU A 73 20.87 8.63 -12.56
CA LEU A 73 21.95 9.60 -12.82
C LEU A 73 22.48 9.45 -14.25
N GLU A 74 22.59 8.21 -14.73
CA GLU A 74 22.97 7.94 -16.12
C GLU A 74 21.91 8.46 -17.10
N ILE A 75 20.62 8.26 -16.83
CA ILE A 75 19.57 8.77 -17.72
C ILE A 75 19.55 10.31 -17.73
N GLN A 76 19.76 10.96 -16.57
CA GLN A 76 19.90 12.42 -16.50
C GLN A 76 21.04 12.92 -17.38
N ARG A 77 22.20 12.26 -17.34
CA ARG A 77 23.34 12.59 -18.21
C ARG A 77 23.01 12.44 -19.70
N VAL A 78 22.25 11.41 -20.09
CA VAL A 78 21.84 11.22 -21.49
C VAL A 78 20.87 12.33 -21.93
N VAL A 79 19.97 12.77 -21.06
CA VAL A 79 19.07 13.91 -21.31
C VAL A 79 19.89 15.20 -21.49
N GLN A 80 20.86 15.45 -20.62
CA GLN A 80 21.81 16.57 -20.74
C GLN A 80 22.62 16.53 -22.03
N LEU A 81 23.07 15.33 -22.45
CA LEU A 81 23.75 15.14 -23.73
C LEU A 81 22.85 15.50 -24.91
N SER A 82 21.55 15.25 -24.82
CA SER A 82 20.58 15.67 -25.84
C SER A 82 20.41 17.19 -25.87
N ALA A 83 20.36 17.85 -24.71
CA ALA A 83 20.33 19.31 -24.63
C ALA A 83 21.61 19.94 -25.19
N ALA A 84 22.78 19.38 -24.84
CA ALA A 84 24.06 19.79 -25.42
C ALA A 84 24.11 19.58 -26.93
N ALA A 85 23.59 18.44 -27.42
CA ALA A 85 23.51 18.18 -28.86
C ALA A 85 22.64 19.20 -29.60
N LEU A 86 21.55 19.68 -28.99
CA LEU A 86 20.75 20.78 -29.53
C LEU A 86 21.54 22.09 -29.53
N TYR A 87 22.19 22.42 -28.41
CA TYR A 87 22.99 23.64 -28.25
C TYR A 87 24.15 23.74 -29.27
N TYR A 88 24.85 22.63 -29.52
CA TYR A 88 25.98 22.55 -30.46
C TYR A 88 25.57 22.23 -31.90
N ASP A 89 24.27 22.17 -32.22
CA ASP A 89 23.73 21.80 -33.54
C ASP A 89 24.26 20.45 -34.08
N LEU A 90 24.20 19.42 -33.23
CA LEU A 90 24.61 18.05 -33.51
C LEU A 90 23.38 17.11 -33.57
N PRO A 91 22.52 17.21 -34.60
CA PRO A 91 21.27 16.46 -34.66
C PRO A 91 21.45 14.93 -34.69
N GLY A 92 22.59 14.44 -35.16
CA GLY A 92 22.93 13.01 -35.11
C GLY A 92 23.09 12.50 -33.68
N LEU A 93 23.75 13.27 -32.82
CA LEU A 93 23.94 12.96 -31.40
C LEU A 93 22.61 13.01 -30.66
N GLY A 94 21.81 14.06 -30.90
CA GLY A 94 20.46 14.19 -30.32
C GLY A 94 19.56 13.01 -30.65
N ARG A 95 19.56 12.53 -31.91
CA ARG A 95 18.79 11.32 -32.29
C ARG A 95 19.25 10.05 -31.57
N ARG A 96 20.56 9.90 -31.32
CA ARG A 96 21.10 8.75 -30.56
C ARG A 96 20.73 8.83 -29.09
N ALA A 97 20.87 9.99 -28.46
CA ALA A 97 20.46 10.22 -27.07
C ALA A 97 18.96 9.91 -26.90
N HIS A 98 18.12 10.41 -27.81
CA HIS A 98 16.68 10.12 -27.84
C HIS A 98 16.38 8.62 -28.00
N SER A 99 17.10 7.93 -28.89
CA SER A 99 16.94 6.47 -29.07
C SER A 99 17.38 5.68 -27.83
N CYS A 100 18.41 6.15 -27.12
CA CYS A 100 18.85 5.57 -25.86
C CYS A 100 17.75 5.73 -24.79
N VAL A 101 17.25 6.95 -24.58
CA VAL A 101 16.16 7.23 -23.63
C VAL A 101 14.92 6.38 -23.92
N LEU A 102 14.50 6.28 -25.19
CA LEU A 102 13.35 5.46 -25.57
C LEU A 102 13.56 3.97 -25.26
N ARG A 103 14.77 3.45 -25.45
CA ARG A 103 15.11 2.07 -25.12
C ARG A 103 15.02 1.83 -23.62
N GLN A 104 15.55 2.76 -22.82
CA GLN A 104 15.54 2.71 -21.37
C GLN A 104 14.12 2.79 -20.80
N LEU A 105 13.29 3.69 -21.33
CA LEU A 105 11.87 3.80 -20.95
C LEU A 105 11.06 2.54 -21.23
N ARG A 106 11.36 1.83 -22.32
CA ARG A 106 10.68 0.55 -22.63
C ARG A 106 11.03 -0.57 -21.65
N GLN A 107 12.22 -0.50 -21.04
CA GLN A 107 12.68 -1.51 -20.08
C GLN A 107 12.26 -1.16 -18.66
N THR A 108 12.34 0.14 -18.32
CA THR A 108 12.05 0.66 -16.98
C THR A 108 11.20 1.93 -17.10
N PRO A 109 9.87 1.80 -17.23
CA PRO A 109 8.98 2.96 -17.39
C PRO A 109 9.10 3.98 -16.25
N SER A 110 9.43 3.55 -15.03
CA SER A 110 9.58 4.44 -13.87
C SER A 110 10.69 5.49 -14.02
N LEU A 111 11.66 5.28 -14.94
CA LEU A 111 12.66 6.30 -15.29
C LEU A 111 12.05 7.56 -15.92
N SER A 112 10.78 7.51 -16.35
CA SER A 112 10.05 8.68 -16.85
C SER A 112 10.10 9.85 -15.87
N PHE A 113 10.05 9.60 -14.57
CA PHE A 113 10.14 10.64 -13.54
C PHE A 113 11.49 11.37 -13.58
N SER A 114 12.59 10.62 -13.67
CA SER A 114 13.94 11.18 -13.75
C SER A 114 14.20 11.92 -15.07
N ILE A 115 13.64 11.41 -16.17
CA ILE A 115 13.73 12.06 -17.48
C ILE A 115 12.97 13.39 -17.48
N LEU A 116 11.77 13.44 -16.91
CA LEU A 116 11.01 14.68 -16.80
C LEU A 116 11.72 15.71 -15.93
N GLU A 117 12.26 15.28 -14.78
CA GLU A 117 13.03 16.17 -13.90
C GLU A 117 14.27 16.73 -14.61
N ALA A 118 15.01 15.88 -15.33
CA ALA A 118 16.15 16.32 -16.14
C ALA A 118 15.73 17.31 -17.23
N CYS A 119 14.66 17.00 -17.97
CA CYS A 119 14.16 17.88 -19.01
C CYS A 119 13.66 19.22 -18.45
N GLN A 120 13.16 19.26 -17.22
CA GLN A 120 12.77 20.49 -16.54
C GLN A 120 14.00 21.33 -16.15
N ALA A 121 15.08 20.69 -15.69
CA ALA A 121 16.33 21.36 -15.33
C ALA A 121 17.04 22.02 -16.54
N GLU A 122 16.98 21.41 -17.72
CA GLU A 122 17.56 21.97 -18.96
C GLU A 122 16.72 23.11 -19.58
N GLY A 123 15.50 23.35 -19.07
CA GLY A 123 14.63 24.45 -19.49
C GLY A 123 13.36 24.01 -20.25
N PRO A 124 12.43 24.96 -20.49
CA PRO A 124 11.10 24.65 -21.04
C PRO A 124 11.17 24.08 -22.47
N ASP A 125 12.03 24.62 -23.34
CA ASP A 125 11.94 24.40 -24.79
C ASP A 125 12.96 23.39 -25.34
N ALA A 126 13.94 22.96 -24.54
CA ALA A 126 15.09 22.22 -25.07
C ALA A 126 14.75 20.80 -25.54
N LEU A 127 13.72 20.15 -24.97
CA LEU A 127 13.54 18.69 -25.07
C LEU A 127 12.07 18.23 -25.10
N ASP A 128 11.17 18.97 -25.76
CA ASP A 128 9.74 18.67 -25.84
C ASP A 128 9.43 17.22 -26.27
N GLY A 129 10.19 16.67 -27.22
CA GLY A 129 10.03 15.29 -27.66
C GLY A 129 10.28 14.26 -26.56
N MET A 130 11.31 14.47 -25.73
CA MET A 130 11.60 13.58 -24.60
C MET A 130 10.57 13.74 -23.47
N LYS A 131 10.12 14.99 -23.20
CA LYS A 131 9.06 15.25 -22.23
C LYS A 131 7.77 14.53 -22.61
N SER A 132 7.34 14.67 -23.86
CA SER A 132 6.14 13.99 -24.36
C SER A 132 6.26 12.46 -24.28
N MET A 133 7.45 11.91 -24.58
CA MET A 133 7.71 10.48 -24.47
C MET A 133 7.62 9.98 -23.02
N ALA A 134 8.23 10.70 -22.07
CA ALA A 134 8.21 10.33 -20.67
C ALA A 134 6.79 10.44 -20.08
N LEU A 135 6.02 11.47 -20.42
CA LEU A 135 4.61 11.56 -20.03
C LEU A 135 3.79 10.39 -20.59
N SER A 136 3.98 10.05 -21.88
CA SER A 136 3.30 8.91 -22.50
C SER A 136 3.69 7.56 -21.86
N ALA A 137 4.94 7.42 -21.41
CA ALA A 137 5.38 6.25 -20.67
C ALA A 137 4.71 6.16 -19.28
N ILE A 138 4.52 7.29 -18.57
CA ILE A 138 3.75 7.33 -17.31
C ILE A 138 2.29 6.93 -17.55
N GLU A 139 1.67 7.43 -18.63
CA GLU A 139 0.29 7.07 -19.01
C GLU A 139 0.12 5.58 -19.31
N SER A 140 1.19 4.91 -19.74
CA SER A 140 1.18 3.50 -20.15
C SER A 140 1.62 2.56 -19.03
N MET A 141 1.86 3.05 -17.81
CA MET A 141 2.24 2.21 -16.67
C MET A 141 1.08 1.34 -16.20
N ASP A 142 1.38 0.08 -15.86
CA ASP A 142 0.40 -0.89 -15.35
C ASP A 142 0.09 -0.62 -13.86
N GLY A 143 -0.58 0.50 -13.60
CA GLY A 143 -1.07 0.90 -12.28
C GLY A 143 0.02 1.21 -11.24
N ILE A 144 -0.41 1.27 -9.98
CA ILE A 144 0.38 1.73 -8.83
C ILE A 144 1.65 0.88 -8.59
N ALA A 145 1.60 -0.43 -8.88
CA ALA A 145 2.71 -1.34 -8.64
C ALA A 145 3.96 -1.04 -9.49
N SER A 146 3.80 -0.27 -10.58
CA SER A 146 4.89 0.13 -11.48
C SER A 146 5.63 1.41 -11.00
N LEU A 147 5.16 2.05 -9.93
CA LEU A 147 5.78 3.25 -9.38
C LEU A 147 7.02 2.87 -8.55
N ASP A 148 8.13 3.54 -8.82
CA ASP A 148 9.34 3.47 -7.98
C ASP A 148 9.33 4.66 -6.99
N PRO A 149 9.14 4.42 -5.68
CA PRO A 149 9.11 5.48 -4.67
C PRO A 149 10.37 6.34 -4.65
N ALA A 150 11.54 5.76 -4.94
CA ALA A 150 12.80 6.50 -4.94
C ALA A 150 12.83 7.52 -6.08
N LEU A 151 12.40 7.13 -7.28
CA LEU A 151 12.37 8.01 -8.45
C LEU A 151 11.28 9.09 -8.34
N VAL A 152 10.11 8.75 -7.80
CA VAL A 152 9.04 9.72 -7.53
C VAL A 152 9.50 10.74 -6.47
N GLY A 153 10.24 10.30 -5.45
CA GLY A 153 10.80 11.16 -4.41
C GLY A 153 11.77 12.22 -4.91
N LEU A 154 12.42 12.00 -6.06
CA LEU A 154 13.38 12.93 -6.67
C LEU A 154 12.74 14.12 -7.39
N LEU A 155 11.42 14.07 -7.65
CA LEU A 155 10.74 15.13 -8.40
C LEU A 155 10.77 16.47 -7.66
N SER A 156 10.97 17.56 -8.41
CA SER A 156 10.63 18.90 -7.95
C SER A 156 9.10 19.09 -7.90
N PHE A 157 8.66 20.12 -7.18
CA PHE A 157 7.23 20.44 -7.09
C PHE A 157 6.66 20.80 -8.47
N GLU A 158 7.43 21.52 -9.28
CA GLU A 158 7.08 21.95 -10.63
C GLU A 158 6.86 20.75 -11.56
N THR A 159 7.79 19.79 -11.57
CA THR A 159 7.66 18.57 -12.37
C THR A 159 6.49 17.72 -11.89
N LEU A 160 6.33 17.55 -10.58
CA LEU A 160 5.19 16.82 -10.02
C LEU A 160 3.86 17.48 -10.44
N GLN A 161 3.76 18.80 -10.35
CA GLN A 161 2.57 19.55 -10.74
C GLN A 161 2.25 19.33 -12.22
N GLN A 162 3.25 19.32 -13.11
CA GLN A 162 3.05 19.03 -14.53
C GLN A 162 2.49 17.61 -14.75
N ILE A 163 3.02 16.60 -14.04
CA ILE A 163 2.56 15.21 -14.14
C ILE A 163 1.09 15.09 -13.70
N VAL A 164 0.74 15.63 -12.54
CA VAL A 164 -0.64 15.48 -12.00
C VAL A 164 -1.67 16.35 -12.74
N ALA A 165 -1.25 17.50 -13.26
CA ALA A 165 -2.08 18.36 -14.11
C ALA A 165 -2.26 17.80 -15.53
N HIS A 166 -1.47 16.79 -15.92
CA HIS A 166 -1.58 16.17 -17.22
C HIS A 166 -2.97 15.51 -17.37
N LYS A 167 -3.74 16.01 -18.35
CA LYS A 167 -5.11 15.55 -18.66
C LYS A 167 -5.13 14.31 -19.55
N GLY A 168 -3.97 13.68 -19.72
CA GLY A 168 -3.82 12.38 -20.34
C GLY A 168 -4.80 11.35 -19.81
N THR A 169 -5.41 10.56 -20.69
CA THR A 169 -6.41 9.55 -20.31
C THR A 169 -5.80 8.35 -19.58
N GLY A 170 -4.47 8.18 -19.60
CA GLY A 170 -3.79 7.03 -19.02
C GLY A 170 -3.58 7.11 -17.50
N ILE A 171 -3.49 8.31 -16.92
CA ILE A 171 -3.32 8.47 -15.47
C ILE A 171 -4.70 8.66 -14.83
N ASP A 172 -5.14 7.70 -14.04
CA ASP A 172 -6.38 7.81 -13.27
C ASP A 172 -6.18 8.57 -11.95
N ASP A 173 -7.27 8.83 -11.22
CA ASP A 173 -7.22 9.56 -9.95
C ASP A 173 -6.43 8.79 -8.87
N ALA A 174 -6.41 7.45 -8.92
CA ALA A 174 -5.69 6.60 -7.96
C ALA A 174 -4.17 6.69 -8.16
N MET A 175 -3.72 6.60 -9.41
CA MET A 175 -2.32 6.77 -9.80
C MET A 175 -1.84 8.20 -9.49
N ARG A 176 -2.65 9.24 -9.76
CA ARG A 176 -2.32 10.63 -9.38
C ARG A 176 -2.12 10.76 -7.87
N PHE A 177 -3.06 10.24 -7.08
CA PHE A 177 -2.96 10.28 -5.62
C PHE A 177 -1.69 9.58 -5.14
N GLU A 178 -1.38 8.41 -5.68
CA GLU A 178 -0.24 7.63 -5.24
C GLU A 178 1.10 8.30 -5.58
N ILE A 179 1.23 8.90 -6.77
CA ILE A 179 2.42 9.69 -7.12
C ILE A 179 2.61 10.84 -6.12
N ILE A 180 1.53 11.57 -5.76
CA ILE A 180 1.59 12.65 -4.78
C ILE A 180 1.97 12.12 -3.39
N ARG A 181 1.39 10.99 -2.97
CA ARG A 181 1.65 10.34 -1.68
C ARG A 181 3.11 9.88 -1.54
N LEU A 182 3.63 9.21 -2.57
CA LEU A 182 5.03 8.77 -2.59
C LEU A 182 5.98 9.97 -2.55
N TRP A 183 5.69 11.03 -3.30
CA TRP A 183 6.49 12.25 -3.26
C TRP A 183 6.45 12.95 -1.88
N SER A 184 5.29 12.96 -1.22
CA SER A 184 5.13 13.64 0.07
C SER A 184 5.89 12.97 1.20
N VAL A 185 5.99 11.64 1.20
CA VAL A 185 6.73 10.90 2.24
C VAL A 185 8.25 11.00 2.10
N SER A 186 8.75 11.43 0.95
CA SER A 186 10.19 11.54 0.69
C SER A 186 10.84 12.84 1.20
N GLY A 187 10.10 13.80 1.78
CA GLY A 187 10.68 15.06 2.26
C GLY A 187 9.90 15.76 3.39
N GLU A 188 10.62 16.30 4.37
CA GLU A 188 10.07 16.76 5.67
C GLU A 188 9.07 17.94 5.61
N GLU A 189 8.95 18.63 4.46
CA GLU A 189 8.08 19.81 4.31
C GLU A 189 7.07 19.70 3.15
N ARG A 190 6.98 18.52 2.52
CA ARG A 190 6.18 18.33 1.30
C ARG A 190 4.68 18.17 1.54
N ASN A 191 4.28 17.82 2.77
CA ASN A 191 2.89 17.46 3.09
C ASN A 191 1.88 18.57 2.74
N SER A 192 2.20 19.82 3.05
CA SER A 192 1.31 20.95 2.79
C SER A 192 1.08 21.21 1.29
N SER A 193 2.13 21.06 0.48
CA SER A 193 2.05 21.17 -0.98
C SER A 193 1.34 19.96 -1.59
N ALA A 194 1.60 18.76 -1.07
CA ALA A 194 0.95 17.54 -1.50
C ALA A 194 -0.57 17.58 -1.25
N SER A 195 -1.02 18.05 -0.07
CA SER A 195 -2.46 18.25 0.21
C SER A 195 -3.14 19.19 -0.79
N LYS A 196 -2.46 20.27 -1.20
CA LYS A 196 -2.98 21.19 -2.23
C LYS A 196 -3.09 20.51 -3.59
N LEU A 197 -2.11 19.69 -3.97
CA LEU A 197 -2.15 18.93 -5.22
C LEU A 197 -3.28 17.90 -5.21
N VAL A 198 -3.50 17.20 -4.10
CA VAL A 198 -4.64 16.28 -3.94
C VAL A 198 -5.96 17.03 -4.11
N GLU A 199 -6.13 18.17 -3.46
CA GLU A 199 -7.35 18.98 -3.58
C GLU A 199 -7.62 19.47 -5.01
N GLN A 200 -6.57 19.82 -5.75
CA GLN A 200 -6.70 20.41 -7.10
C GLN A 200 -6.81 19.37 -8.21
N HIS A 201 -6.15 18.22 -8.06
CA HIS A 201 -5.92 17.29 -9.17
C HIS A 201 -6.45 15.88 -8.94
N VAL A 202 -6.96 15.55 -7.75
CA VAL A 202 -7.50 14.23 -7.42
C VAL A 202 -8.97 14.34 -7.07
N ARG A 203 -9.82 13.66 -7.82
CA ARG A 203 -11.25 13.51 -7.49
C ARG A 203 -11.43 12.34 -6.54
N LEU A 204 -11.45 12.62 -5.24
CA LEU A 204 -11.58 11.58 -4.20
C LEU A 204 -12.83 10.70 -4.39
N GLU A 205 -13.91 11.22 -4.95
CA GLU A 205 -15.13 10.45 -5.25
C GLU A 205 -14.98 9.42 -6.39
N MET A 206 -13.86 9.46 -7.14
CA MET A 206 -13.53 8.48 -8.18
C MET A 206 -12.63 7.35 -7.67
N LEU A 207 -12.15 7.46 -6.42
CA LEU A 207 -11.30 6.44 -5.80
C LEU A 207 -12.13 5.29 -5.23
N ASP A 208 -11.49 4.12 -5.11
CA ASP A 208 -12.08 2.98 -4.42
C ASP A 208 -12.35 3.33 -2.94
N PRO A 209 -13.54 3.02 -2.40
CA PRO A 209 -13.85 3.18 -0.97
C PRO A 209 -12.79 2.57 -0.02
N GLU A 210 -12.21 1.42 -0.39
CA GLU A 210 -11.15 0.79 0.39
C GLU A 210 -9.91 1.68 0.44
N MET A 211 -9.48 2.21 -0.71
CA MET A 211 -8.35 3.14 -0.81
C MET A 211 -8.59 4.43 -0.02
N LEU A 212 -9.83 4.95 -0.02
CA LEU A 212 -10.21 6.12 0.78
C LEU A 212 -10.01 5.87 2.29
N SER A 213 -10.47 4.71 2.78
CA SER A 213 -10.41 4.35 4.21
C SER A 213 -9.03 3.87 4.68
N THR A 214 -8.16 3.47 3.76
CA THR A 214 -6.82 2.94 4.08
C THR A 214 -5.76 3.96 3.72
N SER A 215 -5.38 4.05 2.44
CA SER A 215 -4.27 4.87 1.96
C SER A 215 -4.53 6.38 2.08
N VAL A 216 -5.73 6.86 1.73
CA VAL A 216 -6.02 8.31 1.72
C VAL A 216 -6.14 8.84 3.15
N GLU A 217 -6.94 8.19 3.99
CA GLU A 217 -7.12 8.60 5.39
C GLU A 217 -5.81 8.56 6.19
N SER A 218 -5.04 7.47 6.09
CA SER A 218 -3.77 7.33 6.81
C SER A 218 -2.67 8.27 6.34
N SER A 219 -2.72 8.72 5.08
CA SER A 219 -1.73 9.69 4.55
C SER A 219 -1.85 11.08 5.16
N GLY A 220 -3.02 11.45 5.70
CA GLY A 220 -3.30 12.81 6.17
C GLY A 220 -3.33 13.87 5.07
N LEU A 221 -3.28 13.47 3.78
CA LEU A 221 -3.29 14.41 2.65
C LEU A 221 -4.68 14.99 2.37
N ALA A 222 -5.74 14.29 2.78
CA ALA A 222 -7.12 14.74 2.70
C ALA A 222 -7.70 15.01 4.09
N THR A 223 -8.46 16.09 4.20
CA THR A 223 -9.17 16.42 5.44
C THR A 223 -10.37 15.49 5.67
N SER A 224 -10.77 15.29 6.93
CA SER A 224 -11.97 14.49 7.26
C SER A 224 -13.24 15.02 6.58
N SER A 225 -13.32 16.33 6.32
CA SER A 225 -14.43 16.95 5.58
C SER A 225 -14.44 16.52 4.10
N GLN A 226 -13.28 16.50 3.45
CA GLN A 226 -13.13 16.04 2.06
C GLN A 226 -13.47 14.55 1.95
N LEU A 227 -12.98 13.71 2.87
CA LEU A 227 -13.31 12.28 2.92
C LEU A 227 -14.81 12.04 3.14
N ALA A 228 -15.44 12.74 4.09
CA ALA A 228 -16.87 12.62 4.34
C ALA A 228 -17.70 13.02 3.11
N LYS A 229 -17.26 14.05 2.36
CA LYS A 229 -17.89 14.46 1.10
C LYS A 229 -17.74 13.38 0.02
N ALA A 230 -16.55 12.79 -0.13
CA ALA A 230 -16.29 11.70 -1.07
C ALA A 230 -17.15 10.46 -0.78
N PHE A 231 -17.16 9.97 0.47
CA PHE A 231 -18.00 8.84 0.89
C PHE A 231 -19.49 9.12 0.69
N LYS A 232 -19.96 10.33 0.99
CA LYS A 232 -21.34 10.73 0.72
C LYS A 232 -21.68 10.66 -0.76
N SER A 233 -20.80 11.17 -1.64
CA SER A 233 -20.98 11.11 -3.09
C SER A 233 -21.05 9.65 -3.58
N LEU A 234 -20.14 8.80 -3.11
CA LEU A 234 -20.12 7.36 -3.43
C LEU A 234 -21.39 6.65 -2.96
N ALA A 235 -21.84 6.91 -1.73
CA ALA A 235 -23.08 6.33 -1.19
C ALA A 235 -24.31 6.77 -1.99
N LEU A 236 -24.40 8.04 -2.38
CA LEU A 236 -25.48 8.55 -3.23
C LEU A 236 -25.45 7.94 -4.63
N ALA A 237 -24.27 7.79 -5.22
CA ALA A 237 -24.09 7.13 -6.51
C ALA A 237 -24.50 5.65 -6.44
N ALA A 238 -24.06 4.91 -5.40
CA ALA A 238 -24.43 3.52 -5.19
C ALA A 238 -25.95 3.35 -4.99
N LYS A 239 -26.59 4.24 -4.21
CA LYS A 239 -28.04 4.26 -4.05
C LYS A 239 -28.75 4.49 -5.40
N LYS A 240 -28.26 5.42 -6.21
CA LYS A 240 -28.84 5.73 -7.52
C LYS A 240 -28.69 4.57 -8.52
N THR A 241 -27.53 3.93 -8.56
CA THR A 241 -27.20 2.90 -9.55
C THR A 241 -27.75 1.53 -9.18
N TYR A 242 -27.65 1.15 -7.90
CA TYR A 242 -27.94 -0.20 -7.43
C TYR A 242 -29.18 -0.29 -6.53
N GLY A 243 -29.83 0.83 -6.23
CA GLY A 243 -30.99 0.85 -5.33
C GLY A 243 -30.64 0.45 -3.90
N VAL A 244 -29.37 0.58 -3.49
CA VAL A 244 -28.94 0.22 -2.14
C VAL A 244 -29.59 1.19 -1.14
N ASP A 245 -30.60 0.70 -0.44
CA ASP A 245 -31.14 1.37 0.74
C ASP A 245 -30.18 1.16 1.90
N PHE A 246 -29.33 2.17 2.12
CA PHE A 246 -28.55 2.28 3.34
C PHE A 246 -29.50 2.46 4.52
N LYS A 247 -29.90 1.34 5.14
CA LYS A 247 -30.59 1.34 6.43
C LYS A 247 -29.68 2.07 7.40
N LYS A 248 -30.21 3.13 8.03
CA LYS A 248 -29.52 3.95 9.04
C LYS A 248 -28.67 3.04 9.95
N ALA A 249 -27.38 3.32 10.07
CA ALA A 249 -26.51 2.57 10.98
C ALA A 249 -27.18 2.52 12.36
N ARG A 250 -27.23 1.34 12.97
CA ARG A 250 -27.75 1.11 14.33
C ARG A 250 -26.80 1.71 15.37
N LEU A 251 -26.44 2.99 15.23
CA LEU A 251 -25.82 3.81 16.26
C LEU A 251 -26.95 4.50 17.01
N ASP A 252 -27.75 3.69 17.68
CA ASP A 252 -28.65 4.19 18.72
C ASP A 252 -27.77 4.33 19.97
N GLN A 253 -27.17 5.51 20.14
CA GLN A 253 -26.22 5.84 21.24
C GLN A 253 -26.84 5.70 22.65
N ASN A 254 -28.11 5.31 22.75
CA ASN A 254 -28.88 5.17 23.99
C ASN A 254 -29.30 3.71 24.29
N ARG A 255 -28.64 2.71 23.73
CA ARG A 255 -28.90 1.31 24.10
C ARG A 255 -27.67 0.67 24.75
N ASP A 256 -27.63 0.72 26.08
CA ASP A 256 -26.87 -0.16 26.98
C ASP A 256 -27.29 -1.65 26.85
N SER A 257 -27.94 -2.04 25.75
CA SER A 257 -28.35 -3.40 25.47
C SER A 257 -28.43 -3.61 23.96
N TRP A 258 -27.48 -4.37 23.43
CA TRP A 258 -27.55 -4.90 22.08
C TRP A 258 -28.60 -6.02 22.10
N LYS A 259 -29.82 -5.71 21.64
CA LYS A 259 -30.87 -6.72 21.50
C LYS A 259 -30.47 -7.67 20.36
N ALA A 260 -30.31 -8.94 20.74
CA ALA A 260 -30.09 -10.14 19.93
C ALA A 260 -30.07 -9.92 18.41
N THR A 261 -28.97 -10.27 17.76
CA THR A 261 -29.01 -10.69 16.37
C THR A 261 -29.86 -11.96 16.30
N SER A 262 -30.93 -11.96 15.49
CA SER A 262 -31.73 -13.15 15.18
C SER A 262 -30.97 -14.18 14.33
N THR A 263 -29.65 -14.07 14.26
CA THR A 263 -28.81 -14.87 13.39
C THR A 263 -28.54 -16.20 14.08
N ARG A 264 -29.18 -17.24 13.54
CA ARG A 264 -28.87 -18.64 13.85
C ARG A 264 -27.51 -18.94 13.21
N ILE A 265 -26.55 -19.38 14.02
CA ILE A 265 -25.21 -19.72 13.55
C ILE A 265 -25.07 -21.23 13.68
N SER A 266 -24.81 -21.90 12.56
CA SER A 266 -24.63 -23.35 12.50
C SER A 266 -23.15 -23.62 12.24
N LEU A 267 -22.52 -24.37 13.14
CA LEU A 267 -21.14 -24.82 12.98
C LEU A 267 -21.10 -26.32 12.76
N GLU A 268 -20.39 -26.73 11.73
CA GLU A 268 -19.97 -28.10 11.50
C GLU A 268 -18.45 -28.16 11.69
N GLY A 269 -17.99 -29.02 12.59
CA GLY A 269 -16.59 -29.15 12.95
C GLY A 269 -15.79 -29.79 11.82
N LEU A 270 -15.19 -28.96 10.97
CA LEU A 270 -14.16 -29.39 10.03
C LEU A 270 -12.85 -29.74 10.76
N ASP A 271 -11.94 -30.40 10.05
CA ASP A 271 -10.67 -30.93 10.54
C ASP A 271 -9.78 -29.91 11.31
N THR A 272 -10.01 -28.62 11.10
CA THR A 272 -9.22 -27.51 11.66
C THR A 272 -9.84 -26.84 12.89
N GLY A 273 -11.05 -27.24 13.33
CA GLY A 273 -11.75 -26.59 14.44
C GLY A 273 -12.14 -25.15 14.08
N ILE A 274 -13.30 -24.97 13.45
CA ILE A 274 -13.77 -23.64 13.05
C ILE A 274 -14.17 -22.84 14.28
N GLY A 275 -13.60 -21.65 14.43
CA GLY A 275 -14.08 -20.61 15.33
C GLY A 275 -14.98 -19.63 14.59
N TYR A 276 -16.10 -19.25 15.19
CA TYR A 276 -16.99 -18.20 14.70
C TYR A 276 -17.00 -17.03 15.66
N VAL A 277 -16.77 -15.84 15.11
CA VAL A 277 -16.79 -14.58 15.86
C VAL A 277 -18.22 -14.06 15.91
N LEU A 278 -18.75 -13.87 17.12
CA LEU A 278 -20.10 -13.35 17.30
C LEU A 278 -20.18 -11.90 16.82
N SER A 279 -21.22 -11.59 16.05
CA SER A 279 -21.45 -10.24 15.50
C SER A 279 -21.95 -9.27 16.56
N VAL A 280 -21.07 -8.89 17.48
CA VAL A 280 -21.30 -7.89 18.54
C VAL A 280 -20.27 -6.76 18.44
N PRO A 281 -20.51 -5.61 19.10
CA PRO A 281 -19.51 -4.55 19.16
C PRO A 281 -18.19 -5.05 19.76
N PRO A 282 -17.03 -4.55 19.27
CA PRO A 282 -15.74 -4.90 19.85
C PRO A 282 -15.67 -4.56 21.34
N MET A 283 -15.16 -5.50 22.14
CA MET A 283 -14.92 -5.33 23.56
C MET A 283 -13.66 -4.46 23.73
N THR A 284 -13.80 -3.37 24.48
CA THR A 284 -12.73 -2.40 24.72
C THR A 284 -12.59 -2.15 26.20
N THR A 285 -11.40 -1.78 26.66
CA THR A 285 -11.12 -1.47 28.07
C THR A 285 -11.93 -0.30 28.64
N ARG A 286 -12.58 0.50 27.78
CA ARG A 286 -13.50 1.57 28.20
C ARG A 286 -14.75 1.01 28.88
N ASN A 287 -15.22 -0.15 28.41
CA ASN A 287 -16.39 -0.82 28.98
C ASN A 287 -15.87 -1.92 29.91
N LYS A 288 -16.10 -1.75 31.21
CA LYS A 288 -15.45 -2.59 32.22
C LYS A 288 -16.01 -4.00 32.27
N ILE A 289 -17.31 -4.17 32.04
CA ILE A 289 -17.97 -5.47 32.18
C ILE A 289 -18.78 -5.76 30.93
N HIS A 290 -18.49 -6.88 30.29
CA HIS A 290 -19.21 -7.38 29.13
C HIS A 290 -19.97 -8.65 29.52
N LYS A 291 -21.26 -8.72 29.19
CA LYS A 291 -22.10 -9.89 29.44
C LYS A 291 -22.80 -10.32 28.17
N TRP A 292 -22.81 -11.60 27.87
CA TRP A 292 -23.56 -12.14 26.74
C TRP A 292 -24.20 -13.46 27.06
N THR A 293 -25.36 -13.70 26.47
CA THR A 293 -26.12 -14.94 26.65
C THR A 293 -26.22 -15.68 25.34
N ILE A 294 -25.82 -16.94 25.31
CA ILE A 294 -25.92 -17.82 24.15
C ILE A 294 -26.92 -18.92 24.47
N LYS A 295 -27.84 -19.18 23.54
CA LYS A 295 -28.71 -20.35 23.55
C LYS A 295 -28.18 -21.37 22.56
N ILE A 296 -27.99 -22.61 23.00
CA ILE A 296 -27.72 -23.73 22.10
C ILE A 296 -29.07 -24.23 21.59
N GLU A 297 -29.28 -24.12 20.29
CA GLU A 297 -30.52 -24.56 19.66
C GLU A 297 -30.46 -26.05 19.34
N GLU A 298 -29.32 -26.50 18.82
CA GLU A 298 -29.04 -27.89 18.46
C GLU A 298 -27.57 -28.20 18.76
N ALA A 299 -27.28 -29.39 19.24
CA ALA A 299 -25.92 -29.89 19.41
C ALA A 299 -25.94 -31.42 19.25
N GLY A 300 -24.94 -31.98 18.55
CA GLY A 300 -24.76 -33.44 18.52
C GLY A 300 -24.41 -33.99 19.90
N GLU A 301 -24.74 -35.26 20.17
CA GLU A 301 -24.61 -35.88 21.51
C GLU A 301 -23.18 -35.80 22.09
N ASP A 302 -22.17 -35.85 21.22
CA ASP A 302 -20.75 -35.78 21.58
C ASP A 302 -20.08 -34.44 21.24
N SER A 303 -20.88 -33.37 21.08
CA SER A 303 -20.34 -32.07 20.69
C SER A 303 -19.68 -31.36 21.87
N VAL A 304 -18.37 -31.12 21.76
CA VAL A 304 -17.67 -30.22 22.68
C VAL A 304 -17.75 -28.81 22.11
N LEU A 305 -18.43 -27.92 22.83
CA LEU A 305 -18.52 -26.51 22.47
C LEU A 305 -17.49 -25.72 23.28
N TRP A 306 -16.74 -24.90 22.58
CA TRP A 306 -15.83 -23.93 23.16
C TRP A 306 -16.46 -22.55 23.11
N LEU A 307 -16.46 -21.85 24.24
CA LEU A 307 -16.90 -20.47 24.37
C LEU A 307 -15.73 -19.63 24.87
N GLY A 308 -15.49 -18.49 24.25
CA GLY A 308 -14.43 -17.60 24.68
C GLY A 308 -14.40 -16.26 23.99
N VAL A 309 -13.21 -15.67 23.99
CA VAL A 309 -12.91 -14.41 23.34
C VAL A 309 -11.71 -14.55 22.42
N MET A 310 -11.74 -13.78 21.34
CA MET A 310 -10.72 -13.75 20.30
C MET A 310 -10.19 -12.32 20.16
N THR A 311 -8.87 -12.15 20.10
CA THR A 311 -8.25 -10.85 19.82
C THR A 311 -8.17 -10.63 18.32
N CYS A 312 -8.69 -9.50 17.85
CA CYS A 312 -8.56 -9.06 16.46
C CYS A 312 -7.50 -7.95 16.40
N GLY A 313 -6.36 -8.26 15.77
CA GLY A 313 -5.36 -7.25 15.42
C GLY A 313 -5.81 -6.44 14.20
N PHE A 314 -5.44 -5.15 14.17
CA PHE A 314 -5.76 -4.23 13.06
C PHE A 314 -4.94 -4.44 11.78
N GLU A 315 -4.09 -5.47 11.71
CA GLU A 315 -3.40 -5.81 10.46
C GLU A 315 -4.39 -6.52 9.53
N SER A 316 -4.65 -5.87 8.40
CA SER A 316 -5.59 -6.27 7.35
C SER A 316 -5.40 -7.72 6.91
N VAL A 317 -6.24 -8.63 7.41
CA VAL A 317 -6.34 -9.98 6.86
C VAL A 317 -7.82 -10.30 6.70
N SER A 318 -8.22 -10.56 5.47
CA SER A 318 -9.59 -10.96 5.15
C SER A 318 -9.95 -12.22 5.95
N LEU A 319 -11.07 -12.19 6.67
CA LEU A 319 -11.54 -13.32 7.49
C LEU A 319 -11.74 -14.60 6.66
N ASN A 320 -11.96 -14.47 5.35
CA ASN A 320 -12.25 -15.57 4.44
C ASN A 320 -11.01 -16.31 3.93
N SER A 321 -9.84 -15.66 3.87
CA SER A 321 -8.60 -16.28 3.38
C SER A 321 -7.82 -17.06 4.44
N TYR A 322 -8.19 -16.94 5.72
CA TYR A 322 -7.44 -17.52 6.84
C TYR A 322 -7.97 -18.87 7.33
N LEU A 323 -9.23 -19.21 7.02
CA LEU A 323 -9.85 -20.47 7.45
C LEU A 323 -9.45 -21.69 6.60
N ALA A 324 -8.66 -21.49 5.53
CA ALA A 324 -8.42 -22.50 4.50
C ALA A 324 -7.06 -23.23 4.56
N GLY A 325 -6.19 -22.96 5.55
CA GLY A 325 -4.94 -23.69 5.64
C GLY A 325 -4.15 -23.42 6.91
N HIS A 326 -4.07 -24.44 7.77
CA HIS A 326 -2.83 -24.97 8.35
C HIS A 326 -3.14 -25.91 9.53
N GLU A 327 -2.35 -26.98 9.65
CA GLU A 327 -2.39 -27.95 10.75
C GLU A 327 -1.80 -27.35 12.03
N PHE A 328 -2.38 -27.68 13.19
CA PHE A 328 -1.98 -27.14 14.49
C PHE A 328 -1.64 -28.24 15.49
N ALA A 329 -0.44 -28.17 16.08
CA ALA A 329 -0.10 -28.80 17.35
C ALA A 329 1.00 -27.97 18.04
N HIS A 330 0.74 -27.48 19.25
CA HIS A 330 1.69 -27.45 20.37
C HIS A 330 0.97 -26.96 21.64
N GLY A 331 0.99 -27.80 22.67
CA GLY A 331 0.39 -27.53 23.98
C GLY A 331 1.43 -27.14 25.04
N LEU A 332 0.91 -26.63 26.16
CA LEU A 332 1.55 -26.66 27.48
C LEU A 332 0.45 -26.96 28.51
N THR A 333 0.42 -28.21 28.99
CA THR A 333 -0.31 -28.64 30.21
C THR A 333 0.55 -28.26 31.42
N SER A 334 0.06 -27.82 32.58
CA SER A 334 -1.22 -28.04 33.29
C SER A 334 -1.73 -26.70 33.88
N ASP A 335 -2.99 -26.27 33.83
CA ASP A 335 -4.27 -26.85 33.37
C ASP A 335 -5.05 -25.76 32.59
N LYS A 336 -4.42 -25.16 31.58
CA LYS A 336 -5.04 -24.18 30.67
C LYS A 336 -4.46 -24.34 29.27
N GLU A 337 -5.20 -24.98 28.36
CA GLU A 337 -4.81 -25.07 26.96
C GLU A 337 -5.09 -23.75 26.23
N MET A 338 -4.03 -23.10 25.77
CA MET A 338 -4.10 -21.96 24.85
C MET A 338 -4.00 -22.49 23.42
N TRP A 339 -5.06 -22.31 22.63
CA TRP A 339 -5.08 -22.70 21.23
C TRP A 339 -4.64 -21.51 20.37
N SER A 340 -3.56 -21.67 19.59
CA SER A 340 -3.16 -20.67 18.61
C SER A 340 -3.92 -20.90 17.30
N LEU A 341 -4.58 -19.86 16.78
CA LEU A 341 -5.29 -19.89 15.49
C LEU A 341 -4.45 -19.27 14.36
N GLY A 342 -3.12 -19.42 14.43
CA GLY A 342 -2.16 -18.79 13.52
C GLY A 342 -1.28 -17.75 14.21
N SER A 343 -0.36 -17.13 13.46
CA SER A 343 0.70 -16.25 13.97
C SER A 343 0.23 -14.97 14.69
N SER A 344 -1.04 -14.57 14.54
CA SER A 344 -1.57 -13.30 15.07
C SER A 344 -2.82 -13.43 15.95
N GLN A 345 -3.37 -14.64 16.16
CA GLN A 345 -4.65 -14.82 16.86
C GLN A 345 -4.54 -15.89 17.95
N ARG A 346 -4.91 -15.50 19.18
CA ARG A 346 -4.93 -16.39 20.35
C ARG A 346 -6.37 -16.49 20.87
N LEU A 347 -6.88 -17.71 21.01
CA LEU A 347 -8.15 -17.95 21.68
C LEU A 347 -7.89 -18.02 23.19
N PHE A 348 -8.60 -17.22 23.98
CA PHE A 348 -8.42 -17.18 25.43
C PHE A 348 -9.66 -17.68 26.18
N SER A 349 -10.00 -18.97 26.06
CA SER A 349 -10.63 -19.77 27.13
C SER A 349 -11.08 -21.13 26.64
N THR A 350 -11.12 -22.09 27.57
CA THR A 350 -11.55 -23.46 27.36
C THR A 350 -12.39 -23.93 28.55
N THR A 351 -13.71 -23.75 28.49
CA THR A 351 -14.64 -24.60 29.26
C THR A 351 -14.98 -25.81 28.41
N ARG A 352 -14.61 -26.99 28.88
CA ARG A 352 -14.91 -28.27 28.23
C ARG A 352 -16.17 -28.84 28.87
N ASP A 353 -17.31 -28.19 28.62
CA ASP A 353 -18.60 -28.67 29.09
C ASP A 353 -19.38 -29.27 27.91
N CYS A 354 -19.99 -30.43 28.14
CA CYS A 354 -20.95 -31.02 27.21
C CYS A 354 -22.27 -30.27 27.34
N PHE A 355 -22.41 -29.19 26.57
CA PHE A 355 -23.66 -28.44 26.54
C PHE A 355 -24.69 -29.14 25.67
N LYS A 356 -25.96 -29.09 26.08
CA LYS A 356 -27.08 -29.75 25.40
C LYS A 356 -27.95 -28.75 24.65
N ALA A 357 -28.67 -29.23 23.65
CA ALA A 357 -29.72 -28.46 23.01
C ALA A 357 -30.71 -27.93 24.06
N GLY A 358 -31.00 -26.63 24.00
CA GLY A 358 -31.82 -25.91 24.97
C GLY A 358 -31.03 -25.22 26.09
N ASP A 359 -29.74 -25.54 26.27
CA ASP A 359 -28.92 -24.87 27.29
C ASP A 359 -28.80 -23.37 27.00
N MET A 360 -28.88 -22.59 28.07
CA MET A 360 -28.67 -21.15 28.11
C MET A 360 -27.39 -20.88 28.88
N ILE A 361 -26.47 -20.15 28.25
CA ILE A 361 -25.14 -19.92 28.78
C ILE A 361 -24.94 -18.42 28.88
N ASP A 362 -24.88 -17.90 30.10
CA ASP A 362 -24.48 -16.53 30.34
C ASP A 362 -22.97 -16.49 30.57
N VAL A 363 -22.33 -15.60 29.85
CA VAL A 363 -20.89 -15.36 29.91
C VAL A 363 -20.68 -13.92 30.35
N GLU A 364 -19.79 -13.73 31.30
CA GLU A 364 -19.39 -12.42 31.81
C GLU A 364 -17.87 -12.28 31.76
N LEU A 365 -17.40 -11.25 31.06
CA LEU A 365 -16.01 -10.84 31.01
C LEU A 365 -15.84 -9.52 31.76
N ASP A 366 -15.09 -9.57 32.86
CA ASP A 366 -14.73 -8.40 33.65
C ASP A 366 -13.33 -7.90 33.23
N LEU A 367 -13.32 -6.78 32.50
CA LEU A 367 -12.15 -6.02 32.08
C LEU A 367 -11.70 -4.98 33.12
N THR A 368 -12.31 -4.94 34.30
CA THR A 368 -11.85 -4.06 35.39
C THR A 368 -10.47 -4.51 35.84
N GLU A 369 -9.47 -3.66 35.62
CA GLU A 369 -8.09 -3.94 35.98
C GLU A 369 -7.96 -4.26 37.47
N ARG A 370 -7.50 -5.47 37.80
CA ARG A 370 -7.07 -5.78 39.17
C ARG A 370 -5.63 -5.31 39.34
N PRO A 371 -5.34 -4.44 40.32
CA PRO A 371 -4.09 -3.65 40.39
C PRO A 371 -2.78 -4.43 40.53
N HIS A 372 -2.79 -5.77 40.57
CA HIS A 372 -1.60 -6.56 40.88
C HIS A 372 -1.28 -7.73 39.96
N VAL A 373 -2.08 -8.05 38.92
CA VAL A 373 -1.79 -9.28 38.16
C VAL A 373 -2.14 -9.29 36.66
N GLY A 374 -2.59 -8.17 36.07
CA GLY A 374 -2.83 -8.08 34.62
C GLY A 374 -3.72 -9.20 34.07
N LYS A 375 -4.77 -9.54 34.83
CA LYS A 375 -5.66 -10.69 34.62
C LYS A 375 -7.11 -10.21 34.58
N PHE A 376 -7.87 -10.81 33.68
CA PHE A 376 -9.32 -10.67 33.58
C PHE A 376 -10.01 -11.99 33.94
N ASP A 377 -11.21 -11.88 34.49
CA ASP A 377 -12.03 -13.03 34.88
C ASP A 377 -13.14 -13.24 33.84
N LEU A 378 -13.23 -14.45 33.30
CA LEU A 378 -14.35 -14.92 32.49
C LEU A 378 -15.21 -15.88 33.33
N CYS A 379 -16.48 -15.54 33.55
CA CYS A 379 -17.40 -16.31 34.39
C CYS A 379 -18.57 -16.87 33.57
N PHE A 380 -19.02 -18.08 33.92
CA PHE A 380 -20.19 -18.75 33.32
C PHE A 380 -21.26 -19.01 34.39
N SER A 381 -22.55 -18.83 34.07
CA SER A 381 -23.64 -18.88 35.07
C SER A 381 -23.95 -20.27 35.66
N ARG A 382 -23.40 -21.36 35.13
CA ARG A 382 -23.75 -22.73 35.52
C ARG A 382 -22.84 -23.30 36.63
N GLY A 383 -22.81 -22.65 37.80
CA GLY A 383 -22.18 -23.21 39.02
C GLY A 383 -20.68 -23.52 38.93
N SER A 384 -20.00 -23.11 37.86
CA SER A 384 -18.57 -23.29 37.64
C SER A 384 -17.78 -22.28 38.49
N GLU A 385 -16.83 -22.77 39.28
CA GLU A 385 -15.76 -21.97 39.88
C GLU A 385 -15.12 -21.06 38.82
N ARG A 386 -14.62 -19.87 39.18
CA ARG A 386 -13.96 -18.93 38.27
C ARG A 386 -12.94 -19.64 37.35
N ILE A 387 -13.26 -19.83 36.06
CA ILE A 387 -12.48 -20.77 35.24
C ILE A 387 -11.23 -20.16 34.61
N LEU A 388 -11.15 -18.85 34.37
CA LEU A 388 -9.94 -18.34 33.72
C LEU A 388 -9.48 -16.99 34.22
N SER A 389 -8.15 -16.94 34.34
CA SER A 389 -7.35 -15.79 34.70
C SER A 389 -6.28 -15.71 33.62
N ILE A 390 -6.44 -14.77 32.70
CA ILE A 390 -5.56 -14.62 31.53
C ILE A 390 -4.44 -13.65 31.91
N ALA A 391 -3.24 -14.16 32.18
CA ALA A 391 -2.10 -13.30 32.52
C ALA A 391 -1.52 -12.62 31.26
N ASN A 392 -1.05 -11.38 31.40
CA ASN A 392 -0.33 -10.60 30.38
C ASN A 392 -1.15 -10.12 29.16
N SER A 393 -2.49 -10.14 29.20
CA SER A 393 -3.32 -9.74 28.05
C SER A 393 -3.64 -8.26 27.94
N LEU A 394 -3.48 -7.45 29.00
CA LEU A 394 -3.73 -6.00 28.93
C LEU A 394 -2.85 -5.29 27.89
N ARG A 395 -1.55 -5.63 27.84
CA ARG A 395 -0.64 -5.10 26.82
C ARG A 395 -1.05 -5.48 25.39
N LEU A 396 -1.71 -6.63 25.23
CA LEU A 396 -2.25 -7.04 23.94
C LEU A 396 -3.52 -6.29 23.56
N LEU A 397 -4.21 -5.63 24.51
CA LEU A 397 -5.44 -4.86 24.26
C LEU A 397 -5.19 -3.37 24.04
N GLU A 398 -4.00 -2.84 24.36
CA GLU A 398 -3.69 -1.42 24.17
C GLU A 398 -3.95 -0.95 22.73
N ASN A 399 -3.79 -1.86 21.75
CA ASN A 399 -4.03 -1.59 20.33
C ASN A 399 -5.00 -2.57 19.64
N ASN A 400 -5.58 -3.54 20.35
CA ASN A 400 -6.44 -4.57 19.74
C ASN A 400 -7.82 -4.60 20.38
N SER A 401 -8.81 -5.04 19.59
CA SER A 401 -10.15 -5.29 20.10
C SER A 401 -10.36 -6.77 20.38
N MET A 402 -11.22 -7.10 21.35
CA MET A 402 -11.69 -8.48 21.55
C MET A 402 -13.10 -8.66 21.01
N LEU A 403 -13.39 -9.85 20.50
CA LEU A 403 -14.73 -10.25 20.12
C LEU A 403 -15.08 -11.60 20.76
N PRO A 404 -16.32 -11.81 21.23
CA PRO A 404 -16.75 -13.12 21.68
C PRO A 404 -16.68 -14.11 20.51
N ALA A 405 -16.20 -15.30 20.80
CA ALA A 405 -16.02 -16.35 19.82
C ALA A 405 -16.53 -17.68 20.36
N VAL A 406 -16.97 -18.52 19.45
CA VAL A 406 -17.43 -19.88 19.77
C VAL A 406 -16.87 -20.86 18.76
N SER A 407 -16.60 -22.09 19.18
CA SER A 407 -16.04 -23.14 18.32
C SER A 407 -16.61 -24.49 18.73
N VAL A 408 -16.60 -25.47 17.82
CA VAL A 408 -17.01 -26.85 18.09
C VAL A 408 -15.86 -27.81 17.81
N SER A 409 -15.79 -28.92 18.53
CA SER A 409 -14.83 -29.99 18.24
C SER A 409 -14.98 -30.55 16.83
N LYS A 410 -13.88 -31.06 16.29
CA LYS A 410 -13.84 -31.79 15.01
C LYS A 410 -14.89 -32.91 15.01
N GLY A 411 -15.65 -33.01 13.91
CA GLY A 411 -16.70 -34.03 13.75
C GLY A 411 -17.98 -33.77 14.55
N SER A 412 -18.08 -32.64 15.24
CA SER A 412 -19.27 -32.24 15.99
C SER A 412 -20.06 -31.18 15.23
N TYR A 413 -21.30 -30.95 15.63
CA TYR A 413 -22.09 -29.83 15.13
C TYR A 413 -22.84 -29.15 16.26
N ALA A 414 -22.95 -27.83 16.17
CA ALA A 414 -23.82 -27.07 17.06
C ALA A 414 -24.44 -25.90 16.32
N THR A 415 -25.72 -25.67 16.58
CA THR A 415 -26.40 -24.45 16.24
C THR A 415 -26.62 -23.63 17.50
N PHE A 416 -26.27 -22.34 17.47
CA PHE A 416 -26.51 -21.43 18.57
C PHE A 416 -27.12 -20.11 18.11
N ARG A 417 -27.67 -19.41 19.10
CA ARG A 417 -28.28 -18.09 18.96
C ARG A 417 -27.76 -17.18 20.05
N LEU A 418 -27.23 -16.03 19.67
CA LEU A 418 -26.92 -14.96 20.62
C LEU A 418 -28.24 -14.32 21.09
N ILE A 419 -28.55 -14.47 22.37
CA ILE A 419 -29.78 -13.97 22.98
C ILE A 419 -29.62 -12.54 23.49
N SER A 420 -28.46 -12.21 24.05
CA SER A 420 -28.20 -10.87 24.55
C SER A 420 -26.72 -10.55 24.52
N TYR A 421 -26.40 -9.26 24.34
CA TYR A 421 -25.09 -8.71 24.63
C TYR A 421 -25.29 -7.37 25.32
N ASN A 422 -24.65 -7.21 26.48
CA ASN A 422 -24.66 -6.00 27.28
C ASN A 422 -23.21 -5.63 27.63
N CYS A 423 -22.90 -4.35 27.60
CA CYS A 423 -21.68 -3.81 28.14
C CYS A 423 -22.04 -2.67 29.09
N ASN A 424 -21.61 -2.77 30.35
CA ASN A 424 -21.73 -1.67 31.29
C ASN A 424 -20.53 -0.73 31.10
N ALA A 425 -20.81 0.54 30.80
CA ALA A 425 -19.84 1.62 30.75
C ALA A 425 -19.24 1.91 32.14
#